data_AF-A0AA40AJ17-F1
#
_entry.id   AF-A0AA40AJ17-F1
#
_cell.length_a   1.000
_cell.length_b   1.000
_cell.length_c   1.000
_cell.angle_alpha   90.00
_cell.angle_beta   90.00
_cell.angle_gamma   90.00
#
_symmetry.space_group_name_H-M   'P 1'
#
loop_
_entity.id
_entity.type
_entity.pdbx_description
1 polymer ?
#
loop_
_entity_poly.entity_id
_entity_poly.type
_entity_poly.pdbx_seq_one_letter_code
_entity_poly.pdbx_strand_id
1 'polypeptide(L)'
;MGLGFERAVPDIMRRPPQSLKTGIFTFEFIVDMVVYGLWITTLCLASFVLRVYAFGYGSLGDACNDRYSPACETVFRARATTFACLTWFALFLAWELVDVRRPFFRMQPGSKAYFTQWIRDVWRNQFLFWAIIGGFVTLFPTL
;
A
#
# COMPACT_ATOMS: atom_id res chain seq x y z
N MET A 1 -9.13 7.03 -4.37
CA MET A 1 -10.57 7.30 -4.61
C MET A 1 -11.49 6.23 -4.03
N GLY A 2 -11.10 4.95 -3.93
CA GLY A 2 -12.03 3.91 -3.43
C GLY A 2 -12.43 4.01 -1.95
N LEU A 3 -11.57 4.58 -1.11
CA LEU A 3 -11.86 4.83 0.30
C LEU A 3 -13.03 5.80 0.53
N GLY A 4 -13.35 6.66 -0.45
CA GLY A 4 -14.48 7.58 -0.35
C GLY A 4 -15.86 6.91 -0.45
N PHE A 5 -15.91 5.68 -0.97
CA PHE A 5 -17.13 4.86 -1.04
C PHE A 5 -17.30 3.96 0.19
N GLU A 6 -16.42 4.07 1.18
CA GLU A 6 -16.50 3.26 2.38
C GLU A 6 -17.68 3.69 3.26
N ARG A 7 -18.32 2.72 3.92
CA ARG A 7 -19.46 3.01 4.79
C ARG A 7 -18.97 3.70 6.06
N ALA A 8 -19.80 4.62 6.57
CA ALA A 8 -19.55 5.22 7.87
C ALA A 8 -19.40 4.18 8.99
N VAL A 9 -18.46 4.42 9.89
CA VAL A 9 -18.19 3.59 11.08
C VAL A 9 -19.47 3.46 11.92
N PRO A 10 -19.80 2.26 12.45
CA PRO A 10 -21.09 1.99 13.12
C PRO A 10 -21.40 2.88 14.33
N ASP A 11 -20.38 3.50 14.94
CA ASP A 11 -20.52 4.31 16.15
C ASP A 11 -20.44 5.83 15.88
N ILE A 12 -20.56 6.24 14.61
CA ILE A 12 -20.38 7.65 14.20
C ILE A 12 -21.40 8.59 14.87
N MET A 13 -22.65 8.14 15.02
CA MET A 13 -23.74 8.92 15.61
C MET A 13 -23.64 9.07 17.14
N ARG A 14 -22.77 8.28 17.79
CA ARG A 14 -22.56 8.36 19.25
C ARG A 14 -21.40 9.30 19.63
N ARG A 15 -20.63 9.77 18.65
CA ARG A 15 -19.49 10.65 18.87
C ARG A 15 -19.97 12.11 18.89
N PRO A 16 -19.41 12.96 19.76
CA PRO A 16 -19.69 14.39 19.72
C PRO A 16 -19.18 14.99 18.38
N PRO A 17 -19.77 16.12 17.92
CA PRO A 17 -19.33 16.78 16.71
C PRO A 17 -17.84 17.15 16.80
N GLN A 18 -17.12 16.97 15.69
CA GLN A 18 -15.71 17.31 15.60
C GLN A 18 -15.50 18.81 15.80
N SER A 19 -14.45 19.19 16.52
CA SER A 19 -14.12 20.60 16.74
C SER A 19 -13.62 21.23 15.44
N LEU A 20 -14.12 22.41 15.07
CA LEU A 20 -13.65 23.15 13.88
C LEU A 20 -12.20 23.64 13.99
N LYS A 21 -11.60 23.56 15.19
CA LYS A 21 -10.20 23.92 15.46
C LYS A 21 -9.25 22.76 15.21
N THR A 22 -9.75 21.53 15.17
CA THR A 22 -8.97 20.31 14.93
C THR A 22 -9.14 19.92 13.46
N GLY A 23 -8.04 19.90 12.72
CA GLY A 23 -8.06 19.47 11.32
C GLY A 23 -8.30 17.97 11.17
N ILE A 24 -8.56 17.55 9.92
CA ILE A 24 -8.71 16.13 9.53
C ILE A 24 -7.40 15.37 9.74
N PHE A 25 -6.25 16.05 9.59
CA PHE A 25 -4.93 15.50 9.84
C PHE A 25 -4.57 15.64 11.32
N THR A 26 -4.84 14.60 12.10
CA THR A 26 -4.35 14.51 13.47
C THR A 26 -2.85 14.23 13.47
N PHE A 27 -2.15 14.64 14.54
CA PHE A 27 -0.72 14.32 14.68
C PHE A 27 -0.47 12.81 14.68
N GLU A 28 -1.37 12.04 15.28
CA GLU A 28 -1.37 10.57 15.23
C GLU A 28 -1.35 10.05 13.79
N PHE A 29 -2.24 10.55 12.92
CA PHE A 29 -2.29 10.15 11.51
C PHE A 29 -1.03 10.54 10.74
N ILE A 30 -0.47 11.73 11.01
CA ILE A 30 0.77 12.19 10.36
C ILE A 30 1.94 11.28 10.75
N VAL A 31 2.09 10.98 12.04
CA VAL A 31 3.15 10.09 12.52
C VAL A 31 3.00 8.70 11.91
N ASP A 32 1.79 8.15 11.87
CA ASP A 32 1.50 6.84 11.28
C ASP A 32 1.88 6.80 9.80
N MET A 33 1.48 7.80 9.02
CA MET A 33 1.80 7.87 7.59
C MET A 33 3.31 8.03 7.34
N VAL A 34 4.03 8.74 8.21
CA VAL A 34 5.50 8.86 8.13
C VAL A 34 6.18 7.53 8.44
N VAL A 35 5.74 6.82 9.48
CA VAL A 35 6.31 5.51 9.86
C VAL A 35 6.09 4.49 8.75
N TYR A 36 4.86 4.38 8.22
CA TYR A 36 4.59 3.50 7.07
C TYR A 36 5.40 3.91 5.84
N GLY A 37 5.50 5.20 5.54
CA GLY A 37 6.28 5.71 4.41
C GLY A 37 7.78 5.36 4.52
N LEU A 38 8.37 5.53 5.70
CA LEU A 38 9.77 5.17 5.96
C LEU A 38 9.99 3.66 5.87
N TRP A 39 9.05 2.86 6.38
CA TRP A 39 9.11 1.40 6.29
C TRP A 39 9.06 0.92 4.84
N ILE A 40 8.09 1.41 4.06
CA ILE A 40 7.94 1.09 2.64
C ILE A 40 9.20 1.51 1.85
N THR A 41 9.70 2.71 2.11
CA THR A 41 10.93 3.21 1.46
C THR A 41 12.13 2.32 1.76
N THR A 42 12.27 1.88 3.02
CA THR A 42 13.35 0.99 3.45
C THR A 42 13.27 -0.36 2.73
N LEU A 43 12.07 -0.95 2.63
CA LEU A 43 11.87 -2.22 1.92
C LEU A 43 12.11 -2.09 0.41
N CYS A 44 11.70 -0.99 -0.20
CA CYS A 44 11.94 -0.68 -1.61
C CYS A 44 13.44 -0.46 -1.92
N LEU A 45 14.16 0.23 -1.02
CA LEU A 45 15.61 0.40 -1.15
C LEU A 45 16.33 -0.93 -0.95
N ALA A 46 15.91 -1.71 0.04
CA ALA A 46 16.46 -3.04 0.29
C ALA A 46 16.25 -3.98 -0.91
N SER A 47 15.07 -3.97 -1.55
CA SER A 47 14.82 -4.80 -2.74
C SER A 47 15.69 -4.38 -3.92
N PHE A 48 15.91 -3.08 -4.11
CA PHE A 48 16.83 -2.56 -5.12
C PHE A 48 18.28 -3.03 -4.88
N VAL A 49 18.79 -2.80 -3.66
CA VAL A 49 20.17 -3.16 -3.27
C VAL A 49 20.38 -4.67 -3.40
N LEU A 50 19.42 -5.47 -2.94
CA LEU A 50 19.48 -6.93 -3.04
C LEU A 50 19.54 -7.36 -4.51
N ARG A 51 18.74 -6.75 -5.40
CA ARG A 51 18.74 -7.11 -6.82
C ARG A 51 20.06 -6.74 -7.51
N VAL A 52 20.63 -5.59 -7.21
CA VAL A 52 21.90 -5.13 -7.81
C VAL A 52 23.10 -5.92 -7.27
N TYR A 53 23.21 -6.08 -5.95
CA TYR A 53 24.43 -6.63 -5.34
C TYR A 53 24.39 -8.13 -5.13
N ALA A 54 23.26 -8.69 -4.66
CA ALA A 54 23.19 -10.13 -4.39
C ALA A 54 23.03 -10.95 -5.67
N PHE A 55 22.33 -10.40 -6.67
CA PHE A 55 22.04 -11.13 -7.91
C PHE A 55 22.61 -10.49 -9.18
N GLY A 56 22.96 -9.20 -9.15
CA GLY A 56 23.50 -8.46 -10.29
C GLY A 56 25.02 -8.26 -10.25
N TYR A 57 25.71 -8.93 -9.31
CA TYR A 57 27.16 -8.85 -9.09
C TYR A 57 27.71 -7.43 -8.91
N GLY A 58 26.86 -6.45 -8.56
CA GLY A 58 27.27 -5.05 -8.43
C GLY A 58 27.55 -4.34 -9.76
N SER A 59 27.11 -4.88 -10.90
CA SER A 59 27.22 -4.20 -12.20
C SER A 59 26.07 -3.21 -12.37
N LEU A 60 26.36 -1.91 -12.29
CA LEU A 60 25.39 -0.85 -12.54
C LEU A 60 25.37 -0.37 -14.01
N GLY A 61 26.38 -0.72 -14.80
CA GLY A 61 26.55 -0.22 -16.16
C GLY A 61 26.88 1.28 -16.23
N ASP A 62 27.09 1.79 -17.44
CA ASP A 62 27.41 3.19 -17.71
C ASP A 62 26.30 3.85 -18.54
N ALA A 63 25.93 5.08 -18.17
CA ALA A 63 24.96 5.92 -18.88
C ALA A 63 23.59 5.24 -19.17
N CYS A 64 23.12 4.37 -18.28
CA CYS A 64 21.88 3.60 -18.43
C CYS A 64 20.58 4.43 -18.50
N ASN A 65 20.64 5.73 -18.22
CA ASN A 65 19.50 6.63 -18.39
C ASN A 65 19.37 7.16 -19.83
N ASP A 66 20.47 7.21 -20.59
CA ASP A 66 20.51 7.82 -21.93
C ASP A 66 20.33 6.78 -23.04
N ARG A 67 20.93 5.59 -22.87
CA ARG A 67 20.88 4.52 -23.87
C ARG A 67 20.75 3.16 -23.20
N TYR A 68 20.01 2.26 -23.84
CA TYR A 68 19.97 0.87 -23.45
C TYR A 68 21.29 0.18 -23.83
N SER A 69 21.87 -0.54 -22.86
CA SER A 69 22.97 -1.48 -23.11
C SER A 69 22.72 -2.78 -22.33
N PRO A 70 23.27 -3.92 -22.76
CA PRO A 70 23.15 -5.18 -22.04
C PRO A 70 23.67 -5.10 -20.59
N ALA A 71 24.66 -4.24 -20.33
CA ALA A 71 25.20 -4.01 -18.99
C ALA A 71 24.19 -3.34 -18.03
N CYS A 72 23.16 -2.66 -18.55
CA CYS A 72 22.14 -1.97 -17.78
C CYS A 72 20.95 -2.86 -17.39
N GLU A 73 20.88 -4.09 -17.90
CA GLU A 73 19.75 -4.99 -17.67
C GLU A 73 19.50 -5.24 -16.17
N THR A 74 20.57 -5.37 -15.39
CA THR A 74 20.52 -5.51 -13.93
C THR A 74 19.80 -4.33 -13.25
N VAL A 75 20.14 -3.10 -13.65
CA VAL A 75 19.54 -1.88 -13.09
C VAL A 75 18.08 -1.73 -13.52
N PHE A 76 17.74 -2.03 -14.77
CA PHE A 76 16.34 -1.99 -15.22
C PHE A 76 15.49 -3.02 -14.47
N ARG A 77 16.00 -4.24 -14.29
CA ARG A 77 15.33 -5.26 -13.47
C ARG A 77 15.20 -4.81 -12.02
N ALA A 78 16.22 -4.18 -11.43
CA ALA A 78 16.16 -3.64 -10.07
C ALA A 78 15.07 -2.55 -9.94
N ARG A 79 15.01 -1.60 -10.88
CA ARG A 79 13.96 -0.57 -10.92
C ARG A 79 12.57 -1.18 -11.05
N ALA A 80 12.41 -2.17 -11.92
CA ALA A 80 11.18 -2.92 -12.10
C ALA A 80 10.75 -3.64 -10.80
N THR A 81 11.69 -4.27 -10.07
CA THR A 81 11.40 -4.88 -8.77
C THR A 81 10.99 -3.86 -7.72
N THR A 82 11.63 -2.68 -7.68
CA THR A 82 11.25 -1.62 -6.74
C THR A 82 9.85 -1.07 -7.05
N PHE A 83 9.52 -0.89 -8.33
CA PHE A 83 8.17 -0.50 -8.75
C PHE A 83 7.12 -1.54 -8.37
N ALA A 84 7.43 -2.83 -8.54
CA ALA A 84 6.58 -3.93 -8.11
C ALA A 84 6.31 -3.89 -6.60
N CYS A 85 7.38 -3.81 -5.79
CA CYS A 85 7.28 -3.71 -4.33
C CYS A 85 6.46 -2.51 -3.89
N LEU A 86 6.76 -1.31 -4.44
CA LEU A 86 6.05 -0.08 -4.09
C LEU A 86 4.56 -0.19 -4.39
N THR A 87 4.21 -0.71 -5.57
CA THR A 87 2.81 -0.89 -5.98
C THR A 87 2.08 -1.82 -5.01
N TRP A 88 2.65 -3.00 -4.71
CA TRP A 88 2.02 -3.94 -3.80
C TRP A 88 1.88 -3.37 -2.38
N PHE A 89 2.91 -2.73 -1.84
CA PHE A 89 2.82 -2.11 -0.53
C PHE A 89 1.76 -1.00 -0.47
N ALA A 90 1.65 -0.18 -1.51
CA ALA A 90 0.61 0.86 -1.60
C ALA A 90 -0.80 0.25 -1.64
N LEU A 91 -0.98 -0.87 -2.36
CA LEU A 91 -2.26 -1.60 -2.40
C LEU A 91 -2.64 -2.19 -1.04
N PHE A 92 -1.68 -2.78 -0.32
CA PHE A 92 -1.92 -3.27 1.05
C PHE A 92 -2.21 -2.12 2.02
N LEU A 93 -1.47 -1.01 1.93
CA LEU A 93 -1.72 0.18 2.75
C LEU A 93 -3.12 0.74 2.51
N ALA A 94 -3.63 0.68 1.28
CA ALA A 94 -4.98 1.12 0.96
C ALA A 94 -6.06 0.32 1.72
N TRP A 95 -5.83 -0.98 2.00
CA TRP A 95 -6.72 -1.78 2.84
C TRP A 95 -6.55 -1.49 4.33
N GLU A 96 -5.33 -1.23 4.80
CA GLU A 96 -5.08 -0.91 6.20
C GLU A 96 -5.72 0.43 6.59
N LEU A 97 -5.74 1.40 5.67
CA LEU A 97 -6.32 2.74 5.90
C LEU A 97 -7.86 2.78 5.90
N VAL A 98 -8.56 1.65 5.76
CA VAL A 98 -10.03 1.59 5.77
C VAL A 98 -10.60 1.94 7.15
N ASP A 99 -9.99 1.49 8.24
CA ASP A 99 -10.38 1.88 9.61
C ASP A 99 -9.14 2.10 10.47
N VAL A 100 -8.88 3.36 10.81
CA VAL A 100 -7.70 3.79 11.59
C VAL A 100 -7.66 3.21 13.02
N ARG A 101 -8.80 2.74 13.55
CA ARG A 101 -8.91 2.27 14.94
C ARG A 101 -9.08 0.77 15.07
N ARG A 102 -9.47 0.08 14.00
CA ARG A 102 -9.84 -1.33 14.06
C ARG A 102 -8.96 -2.16 13.13
N PRO A 103 -8.47 -3.32 13.58
CA PRO A 103 -7.63 -4.15 12.75
C PRO A 103 -8.42 -4.67 11.55
N PHE A 104 -7.75 -4.82 10.41
CA PHE A 104 -8.33 -5.27 9.15
C PHE A 104 -9.19 -6.54 9.28
N PHE A 105 -8.73 -7.52 10.06
CA PHE A 105 -9.44 -8.79 10.26
C PHE A 105 -10.70 -8.69 11.15
N ARG A 106 -10.93 -7.55 11.83
CA ARG A 106 -12.08 -7.32 12.72
C ARG A 106 -12.58 -5.87 12.64
N MET A 107 -13.07 -5.47 11.48
CA MET A 107 -13.65 -4.13 11.28
C MET A 107 -15.00 -3.93 11.98
N GLN A 108 -15.94 -4.88 11.90
CA GLN A 108 -17.27 -4.74 12.53
C GLN A 108 -17.31 -5.30 13.97
N PRO A 109 -17.85 -4.54 14.95
CA PRO A 109 -18.07 -5.04 16.32
C PRO A 109 -19.21 -6.07 16.35
N GLY A 110 -19.09 -7.11 17.19
CA GLY A 110 -20.17 -8.07 17.45
C GLY A 110 -20.43 -9.12 16.36
N SER A 111 -19.57 -9.21 15.34
CA SER A 111 -19.65 -10.26 14.32
C SER A 111 -19.28 -11.64 14.91
N LYS A 112 -20.09 -12.66 14.60
CA LYS A 112 -19.87 -14.06 15.00
C LYS A 112 -18.94 -14.82 14.06
N ALA A 113 -18.52 -14.20 12.96
CA ALA A 113 -17.76 -14.84 11.88
C ALA A 113 -16.28 -14.45 11.93
N TYR A 114 -15.55 -14.89 12.96
CA TYR A 114 -14.17 -14.44 13.23
C TYR A 114 -13.19 -14.63 12.06
N PHE A 115 -13.32 -15.70 11.27
CA PHE A 115 -12.37 -16.00 10.19
C PHE A 115 -12.78 -15.49 8.81
N THR A 116 -14.08 -15.37 8.53
CA THR A 116 -14.59 -14.98 7.20
C THR A 116 -15.06 -13.52 7.13
N GLN A 117 -14.97 -12.80 8.24
CA GLN A 117 -15.46 -11.43 8.34
C GLN A 117 -14.72 -10.49 7.39
N TRP A 118 -13.39 -10.58 7.30
CA TRP A 118 -12.60 -9.69 6.45
C TRP A 118 -13.00 -9.76 4.97
N ILE A 119 -13.31 -10.95 4.44
CA ILE A 119 -13.76 -11.11 3.04
C ILE A 119 -15.10 -10.39 2.82
N ARG A 120 -16.03 -10.55 3.76
CA ARG A 120 -17.34 -9.90 3.68
C ARG A 120 -17.21 -8.39 3.82
N ASP A 121 -16.32 -7.93 4.70
CA ASP A 121 -16.11 -6.50 4.96
C ASP A 121 -15.44 -5.83 3.75
N VAL A 122 -14.40 -6.43 3.15
CA VAL A 122 -13.76 -5.91 1.94
C VAL A 122 -14.68 -5.95 0.72
N TRP A 123 -15.50 -7.00 0.57
CA TRP A 123 -16.42 -7.10 -0.57
C TRP A 123 -17.56 -6.08 -0.51
N ARG A 124 -17.89 -5.51 0.66
CA ARG A 124 -18.91 -4.45 0.76
C ARG A 124 -18.54 -3.22 -0.04
N ASN A 125 -17.25 -2.87 -0.08
CA ASN A 125 -16.74 -1.81 -0.95
C ASN A 125 -16.18 -2.43 -2.23
N GLN A 126 -17.08 -2.81 -3.14
CA GLN A 126 -16.72 -3.45 -4.41
C GLN A 126 -15.77 -2.59 -5.25
N PHE A 127 -15.91 -1.27 -5.20
CA PHE A 127 -15.03 -0.37 -5.95
C PHE A 127 -13.59 -0.43 -5.42
N LEU A 128 -13.39 -0.34 -4.10
CA LEU A 128 -12.06 -0.46 -3.49
C LEU A 128 -11.45 -1.85 -3.74
N PHE A 129 -12.25 -2.91 -3.59
CA PHE A 129 -11.81 -4.27 -3.86
C PHE A 129 -11.32 -4.43 -5.30
N TRP A 130 -12.14 -4.06 -6.29
CA TRP A 130 -11.77 -4.19 -7.70
C TRP A 130 -10.64 -3.24 -8.11
N ALA A 131 -10.53 -2.06 -7.51
CA ALA A 131 -9.39 -1.17 -7.73
C ALA A 131 -8.07 -1.81 -7.27
N ILE A 132 -8.08 -2.51 -6.12
CA ILE A 132 -6.90 -3.18 -5.58
C ILE A 132 -6.54 -4.42 -6.40
N ILE A 133 -7.53 -5.26 -6.72
CA ILE A 133 -7.32 -6.43 -7.59
C ILE A 133 -6.84 -5.99 -8.98
N GLY A 134 -7.42 -4.93 -9.52
CA GLY A 134 -6.98 -4.31 -10.77
C GLY A 134 -5.51 -3.92 -10.71
N GLY A 135 -5.09 -3.18 -9.69
CA GLY A 135 -3.68 -2.80 -9.49
C GLY A 135 -2.73 -4.00 -9.40
N PHE A 136 -3.13 -5.06 -8.70
CA PHE A 136 -2.34 -6.27 -8.57
C PHE A 136 -2.20 -7.02 -9.91
N VAL A 137 -3.30 -7.17 -10.65
CA VAL A 137 -3.34 -7.88 -11.93
C VAL A 137 -2.62 -7.10 -13.03
N THR A 138 -2.76 -5.77 -13.05
CA THR A 138 -2.08 -4.91 -14.05
C THR A 138 -0.56 -4.96 -13.95
N LEU A 139 -0.02 -5.38 -12.80
CA LEU A 139 1.41 -5.45 -12.58
C LEU A 139 2.10 -6.49 -13.49
N PHE A 140 1.44 -7.63 -13.74
CA PHE A 140 1.98 -8.73 -14.53
C PHE A 140 2.24 -8.38 -16.01
N PRO A 141 1.31 -7.73 -16.74
CA PRO A 141 1.57 -7.33 -18.13
C PRO A 141 2.47 -6.08 -18.24
N THR A 142 2.65 -5.29 -17.18
CA THR A 142 3.52 -4.10 -17.21
C THR A 142 4.99 -4.39 -16.96
N LEU A 143 5.31 -5.55 -16.39
CA LEU A 143 6.67 -6.00 -16.08
C LEU A 143 7.17 -6.99 -17.14
#